data_AF-A0A1E3BGD3-F1
#
_entry.id   AF-A0A1E3BGD3-F1
#
_cell.length_a   1.000
_cell.length_b   1.000
_cell.length_c   1.000
_cell.angle_alpha   90.00
_cell.angle_beta   90.00
_cell.angle_gamma   90.00
#
_symmetry.space_group_name_H-M   'P 1'
#
loop_
_entity.id
_entity.type
_entity.pdbx_description
1 polymer ?
#
loop_
_entity_poly.entity_id
_entity_poly.type
_entity_poly.pdbx_seq_one_letter_code
_entity_poly.pdbx_strand_id
1 'polypeptide(L)'
;MVEGFDDKKPDVPSLENDLLVVFNAKHDHYVTPKHYVETKPDTGKVVPTWNYSAVQIYGKLFLYYDSKTPEADTFLAKQIRDLSNHTERSIMGYTGGERPRPWAVEDAPERYIELMQRNIVGIEIRIEKIQGKFKMSQEMKPGDRENVVVGFARMGGENGEAISTLVKERGALNDA
;
A
#
# COMPACT_ATOMS: atom_id res chain seq x y z
N MET A 1 -18.33 -17.23 -16.36
CA MET A 1 -17.99 -18.33 -17.28
C MET A 1 -16.48 -18.42 -17.26
N VAL A 2 -15.94 -19.24 -16.35
CA VAL A 2 -14.50 -19.47 -16.19
C VAL A 2 -14.25 -20.83 -16.84
N GLU A 3 -13.51 -20.84 -17.94
CA GLU A 3 -13.24 -22.07 -18.69
C GLU A 3 -12.08 -22.85 -18.04
N GLY A 4 -12.37 -24.10 -17.68
CA GLY A 4 -11.45 -25.24 -17.61
C GLY A 4 -10.23 -25.17 -16.68
N PHE A 5 -10.39 -25.64 -15.43
CA PHE A 5 -9.26 -26.19 -14.66
C PHE A 5 -9.38 -27.73 -14.67
N ASP A 6 -8.31 -28.36 -15.13
CA ASP A 6 -8.13 -29.80 -15.33
C ASP A 6 -8.33 -30.62 -14.04
N ASP A 7 -8.80 -31.86 -14.21
CA ASP A 7 -9.39 -32.75 -13.21
C ASP A 7 -8.31 -33.46 -12.35
N LYS A 8 -7.48 -32.69 -11.65
CA LYS A 8 -6.55 -33.19 -10.62
C LYS A 8 -6.85 -32.51 -9.28
N LYS A 9 -6.90 -33.35 -8.23
CA LYS A 9 -7.04 -33.11 -6.76
C LYS A 9 -6.72 -31.69 -6.25
N PRO A 10 -7.30 -31.23 -5.11
CA PRO A 10 -7.53 -29.82 -4.78
C PRO A 10 -6.23 -29.06 -4.51
N ASP A 11 -5.47 -28.75 -5.56
CA ASP A 11 -4.35 -27.84 -5.51
C ASP A 11 -4.88 -26.46 -5.83
N VAL A 12 -4.78 -25.58 -4.82
CA VAL A 12 -5.06 -24.15 -4.90
C VAL A 12 -4.52 -23.60 -6.23
N PRO A 13 -5.38 -23.19 -7.19
CA PRO A 13 -4.91 -22.81 -8.51
C PRO A 13 -3.98 -21.60 -8.43
N SER A 14 -2.90 -21.63 -9.20
CA SER A 14 -1.96 -20.51 -9.33
C SER A 14 -1.95 -19.97 -10.75
N LEU A 15 -1.62 -18.69 -10.90
CA LEU A 15 -1.40 -18.08 -12.21
C LEU A 15 0.05 -18.32 -12.65
N GLU A 16 0.24 -18.66 -13.93
CA GLU A 16 1.58 -18.90 -14.50
C GLU A 16 2.43 -17.61 -14.50
N ASN A 17 1.80 -16.48 -14.83
CA ASN A 17 2.47 -15.18 -14.92
C ASN A 17 2.78 -14.58 -13.55
N ASP A 18 3.95 -13.93 -13.46
CA ASP A 18 4.29 -13.11 -12.30
C ASP A 18 3.32 -11.93 -12.19
N LEU A 19 2.93 -11.59 -10.96
CA LEU A 19 2.14 -10.40 -10.69
C LEU A 19 2.98 -9.27 -10.10
N LEU A 20 2.47 -8.05 -10.25
CA LEU A 20 2.97 -6.85 -9.60
C LEU A 20 1.85 -6.18 -8.79
N VAL A 21 2.08 -5.95 -7.49
CA VAL A 21 1.28 -5.06 -6.66
C VAL A 21 2.05 -3.78 -6.41
N VAL A 22 1.41 -2.63 -6.66
CA VAL A 22 2.02 -1.31 -6.43
C VAL A 22 1.31 -0.61 -5.28
N PHE A 23 2.05 -0.30 -4.23
CA PHE A 23 1.62 0.56 -3.14
C PHE A 23 2.21 1.94 -3.34
N ASN A 24 1.38 2.93 -3.66
CA ASN A 24 1.78 4.32 -3.72
C ASN A 24 1.64 4.94 -2.33
N ALA A 25 2.62 5.72 -1.90
CA ALA A 25 2.49 6.48 -0.68
C ALA A 25 1.36 7.52 -0.81
N LYS A 26 0.70 7.83 0.30
CA LYS A 26 -0.36 8.85 0.35
C LYS A 26 0.11 10.22 -0.13
N HIS A 27 1.37 10.55 0.12
CA HIS A 27 1.92 11.87 -0.11
C HIS A 27 2.91 11.87 -1.29
N ASP A 28 2.57 12.64 -2.31
CA ASP A 28 3.43 13.04 -3.42
C ASP A 28 3.18 14.52 -3.77
N HIS A 29 4.10 15.14 -4.51
CA HIS A 29 3.84 16.47 -5.06
C HIS A 29 4.78 16.84 -6.21
N TYR A 30 4.26 17.68 -7.11
CA TYR A 30 5.05 18.39 -8.10
C TYR A 30 6.06 19.35 -7.43
N VAL A 31 7.32 19.30 -7.88
CA VAL A 31 8.39 20.20 -7.45
C VAL A 31 8.64 21.24 -8.54
N THR A 32 8.41 22.51 -8.19
CA THR A 32 8.66 23.61 -9.12
C THR A 32 10.16 23.95 -9.19
N PRO A 33 10.71 24.24 -10.37
CA PRO A 33 12.10 24.71 -10.52
C PRO A 33 12.39 26.03 -9.82
N LYS A 34 11.36 26.74 -9.35
CA LYS A 34 11.52 27.94 -8.51
C LYS A 34 12.14 27.62 -7.15
N HIS A 35 12.10 26.37 -6.70
CA HIS A 35 12.76 25.97 -5.45
C HIS A 35 14.27 25.85 -5.58
N TYR A 36 14.83 25.72 -6.78
CA TYR A 36 16.26 25.53 -6.98
C TYR A 36 17.00 26.88 -7.02
N VAL A 37 17.24 27.45 -5.84
CA VAL A 37 17.82 28.79 -5.64
C VAL A 37 19.32 28.88 -5.86
N GLU A 38 20.05 27.77 -5.84
CA GLU A 38 21.47 27.69 -6.17
C GLU A 38 21.67 27.37 -7.66
N THR A 39 21.09 26.27 -8.14
CA THR A 39 21.38 25.79 -9.50
C THR A 39 20.78 26.67 -10.59
N LYS A 40 19.62 27.29 -10.35
CA LYS A 40 18.93 28.14 -11.34
C LYS A 40 19.72 29.42 -11.69
N PRO A 41 20.18 30.24 -10.74
CA PRO A 41 21.01 31.40 -11.10
C PRO A 41 22.40 31.01 -11.59
N ASP A 42 22.96 29.89 -11.12
CA ASP A 42 24.30 29.41 -11.51
C ASP A 42 24.33 28.96 -12.97
N THR A 43 23.43 28.05 -13.37
CA THR A 43 23.47 27.42 -14.71
C THR A 43 22.19 27.55 -15.51
N GLY A 44 21.06 27.85 -14.86
CA GLY A 44 19.72 27.80 -15.47
C GLY A 44 19.22 26.41 -15.84
N LYS A 45 20.04 25.35 -15.66
CA LYS A 45 19.73 23.97 -16.08
C LYS A 45 18.88 23.27 -15.03
N VAL A 46 17.64 23.75 -14.88
CA VAL A 46 16.66 23.20 -13.95
C VAL A 46 15.38 22.82 -14.67
N VAL A 47 14.78 21.70 -14.26
CA VAL A 47 13.55 21.16 -14.85
C VAL A 47 12.56 20.81 -13.74
N PRO A 48 11.24 20.88 -14.01
CA PRO A 48 10.26 20.47 -13.04
C PRO A 48 10.28 18.95 -12.84
N THR A 49 9.83 18.48 -11.67
CA THR A 49 9.76 17.05 -11.40
C THR A 49 8.66 16.72 -10.39
N TRP A 50 8.56 15.45 -10.01
CA TRP A 50 7.68 14.97 -8.94
C TRP A 50 8.49 14.31 -7.84
N ASN A 51 8.16 14.67 -6.61
CA ASN A 51 8.56 13.90 -5.44
C ASN A 51 7.47 12.88 -5.12
N TYR A 52 7.83 11.61 -5.02
CA TYR A 52 6.92 10.51 -4.74
C TYR A 52 7.66 9.33 -4.12
N SER A 53 6.91 8.44 -3.49
CA SER A 53 7.42 7.15 -3.04
C SER A 53 6.45 6.02 -3.32
N ALA A 54 7.00 4.85 -3.63
CA ALA A 54 6.22 3.67 -3.96
C ALA A 54 6.95 2.39 -3.57
N VAL A 55 6.19 1.34 -3.31
CA VAL A 55 6.66 -0.03 -3.13
C VAL A 55 6.03 -0.91 -4.19
N GLN A 56 6.86 -1.70 -4.86
CA GLN A 56 6.49 -2.70 -5.84
C GLN A 56 6.73 -4.09 -5.24
N ILE A 57 5.70 -4.91 -5.20
CA ILE A 57 5.77 -6.30 -4.75
C ILE A 57 5.54 -7.21 -5.95
N TYR A 58 6.51 -8.07 -6.22
CA TYR A 58 6.44 -9.09 -7.26
C TYR A 58 6.24 -10.45 -6.60
N GLY A 59 5.43 -11.31 -7.22
CA GLY A 59 5.22 -12.65 -6.72
C GLY A 59 4.23 -13.48 -7.53
N LYS A 60 3.83 -14.61 -6.95
CA LYS A 60 2.88 -15.56 -7.53
C LYS A 60 1.52 -15.48 -6.84
N LEU A 61 0.47 -15.55 -7.65
CA LEU A 61 -0.92 -15.50 -7.19
C LEU A 61 -1.49 -16.91 -7.04
N PHE A 62 -2.16 -17.15 -5.91
CA PHE A 62 -2.89 -18.37 -5.59
C PHE A 62 -4.36 -18.04 -5.27
N LEU A 63 -5.30 -18.83 -5.78
CA LEU A 63 -6.74 -18.60 -5.64
C LEU A 63 -7.39 -19.62 -4.72
N TYR A 64 -8.17 -19.13 -3.76
CA TYR A 64 -8.95 -19.91 -2.80
C TYR A 64 -10.43 -19.58 -2.96
N TYR A 65 -11.15 -20.30 -3.83
CA TYR A 65 -12.53 -19.95 -4.20
C TYR A 65 -13.56 -21.06 -3.95
N ASP A 66 -13.16 -22.33 -3.92
CA ASP A 66 -14.09 -23.42 -3.58
C ASP A 66 -14.10 -23.60 -2.07
N SER A 67 -14.96 -22.85 -1.37
CA SER A 67 -15.08 -22.91 0.09
C SER A 67 -15.53 -24.27 0.62
N LYS A 68 -15.79 -25.27 -0.24
CA LYS A 68 -16.02 -26.66 0.19
C LYS A 68 -14.71 -27.41 0.40
N THR A 69 -13.58 -26.92 -0.13
CA THR A 69 -12.28 -27.51 0.15
C THR A 69 -11.76 -27.03 1.51
N PRO A 70 -11.14 -27.92 2.32
CA PRO A 70 -10.58 -27.54 3.62
C PRO A 70 -9.57 -26.38 3.54
N GLU A 71 -8.79 -26.33 2.46
CA GLU A 71 -7.75 -25.33 2.23
C GLU A 71 -8.36 -23.94 2.01
N ALA A 72 -9.37 -23.84 1.13
CA ALA A 72 -10.04 -22.57 0.87
C ALA A 72 -10.92 -22.15 2.04
N ASP A 73 -11.60 -23.08 2.71
CA ASP A 73 -12.38 -22.78 3.89
C ASP A 73 -11.50 -22.17 5.00
N THR A 74 -10.41 -22.85 5.35
CA THR A 74 -9.47 -22.38 6.38
C THR A 74 -8.86 -21.03 6.02
N PHE A 75 -8.43 -20.86 4.76
CA PHE A 75 -7.85 -19.61 4.28
C PHE A 75 -8.86 -18.46 4.38
N LEU A 76 -10.05 -18.62 3.79
CA LEU A 76 -11.08 -17.59 3.75
C LEU A 76 -11.55 -17.22 5.15
N ALA A 77 -11.84 -18.21 6.00
CA ALA A 77 -12.30 -17.97 7.36
C ALA A 77 -11.26 -17.21 8.20
N LYS A 78 -9.96 -17.46 7.99
CA LYS A 78 -8.89 -16.68 8.64
C LYS A 78 -8.83 -15.25 8.08
N GLN A 79 -8.79 -15.08 6.76
CA GLN A 79 -8.63 -13.77 6.13
C GLN A 79 -9.82 -12.84 6.43
N ILE A 80 -11.04 -13.37 6.47
CA ILE A 80 -12.25 -12.61 6.84
C ILE A 80 -12.15 -12.11 8.28
N ARG A 81 -11.73 -12.97 9.23
CA ARG A 81 -11.53 -12.57 10.63
C ARG A 81 -10.45 -11.51 10.79
N ASP A 82 -9.30 -11.73 10.16
CA ASP A 82 -8.15 -10.82 10.27
C ASP A 82 -8.47 -9.44 9.68
N LEU A 83 -9.10 -9.40 8.49
CA LEU A 83 -9.47 -8.16 7.84
C LEU A 83 -10.58 -7.42 8.62
N SER A 84 -11.59 -8.14 9.12
CA SER A 84 -12.65 -7.54 9.95
C SER A 84 -12.05 -6.96 11.23
N ASN A 85 -11.21 -7.72 11.93
CA ASN A 85 -10.54 -7.24 13.14
C ASN A 85 -9.66 -6.01 12.87
N HIS A 86 -8.90 -6.02 11.77
CA HIS A 86 -8.06 -4.89 11.39
C HIS A 86 -8.89 -3.64 11.09
N THR A 87 -9.94 -3.76 10.28
CA THR A 87 -10.78 -2.63 9.87
C THR A 87 -11.57 -2.06 11.06
N GLU A 88 -12.14 -2.91 11.91
CA GLU A 88 -12.85 -2.47 13.11
C GLU A 88 -11.94 -1.70 14.08
N ARG A 89 -10.71 -2.19 14.30
CA ARG A 89 -9.78 -1.61 15.29
C ARG A 89 -8.99 -0.42 14.77
N SER A 90 -8.53 -0.47 13.53
CA SER A 90 -7.57 0.50 12.99
C SER A 90 -8.22 1.57 12.11
N ILE A 91 -9.45 1.35 11.63
CA ILE A 91 -10.15 2.26 10.72
C ILE A 91 -11.44 2.77 11.35
N MET A 92 -12.36 1.86 11.71
CA MET A 92 -13.69 2.23 12.19
C MET A 92 -13.63 2.87 13.59
N GLY A 93 -12.96 2.21 14.54
CA GLY A 93 -12.80 2.70 15.91
C GLY A 93 -14.10 2.78 16.73
N TYR A 94 -15.23 2.34 16.17
CA TYR A 94 -16.52 2.28 16.84
C TYR A 94 -16.66 0.95 17.58
N THR A 95 -16.79 1.01 18.90
CA THR A 95 -16.93 -0.19 19.74
C THR A 95 -18.32 -0.33 20.36
N GLY A 96 -19.27 0.53 19.98
CA GLY A 96 -20.62 0.56 20.55
C GLY A 96 -20.74 1.33 21.87
N GLY A 97 -21.97 1.44 22.37
CA GLY A 97 -22.32 2.10 23.64
C GLY A 97 -22.04 1.22 24.87
N GLU A 98 -23.08 0.71 25.52
CA GLU A 98 -22.98 -0.01 26.81
C GLU A 98 -22.17 -1.32 26.78
N ARG A 99 -21.74 -1.80 25.62
CA ARG A 99 -20.84 -2.95 25.47
C ARG A 99 -19.68 -2.60 24.52
N PRO A 100 -18.61 -1.95 25.02
CA PRO A 100 -17.53 -1.45 24.19
C PRO A 100 -16.63 -2.59 23.72
N ARG A 101 -16.95 -3.20 22.58
CA ARG A 101 -16.01 -4.06 21.84
C ARG A 101 -16.23 -3.95 20.32
N PRO A 102 -15.16 -4.13 19.53
CA PRO A 102 -15.29 -4.34 18.08
C PRO A 102 -16.30 -5.44 17.74
N TRP A 103 -16.97 -5.29 16.59
CA TRP A 103 -17.74 -6.39 16.02
C TRP A 103 -16.81 -7.54 15.65
N ALA A 104 -17.21 -8.77 15.97
CA ALA A 104 -16.50 -9.99 15.60
C ALA A 104 -17.30 -10.76 14.55
N VAL A 105 -16.63 -11.52 13.69
CA VAL A 105 -17.29 -12.30 12.63
C VAL A 105 -18.32 -13.26 13.24
N GLU A 106 -18.01 -13.85 14.39
CA GLU A 106 -18.86 -14.75 15.16
C GLU A 106 -20.10 -14.10 15.77
N ASP A 107 -20.22 -12.77 15.72
CA ASP A 107 -21.47 -12.07 16.10
C ASP A 107 -22.58 -12.29 15.05
N ALA A 108 -22.23 -12.75 13.85
CA ALA A 108 -23.18 -13.23 12.86
C ALA A 108 -23.49 -14.73 13.05
N PRO A 109 -24.69 -15.20 12.66
CA PRO A 109 -25.01 -16.63 12.71
C PRO A 109 -24.06 -17.47 11.85
N GLU A 110 -23.59 -18.61 12.37
CA GLU A 110 -22.63 -19.51 11.69
C GLU A 110 -23.05 -19.87 10.27
N ARG A 111 -24.30 -20.33 10.08
CA ARG A 111 -24.84 -20.65 8.75
C ARG A 111 -24.84 -19.45 7.79
N TYR A 112 -24.99 -18.24 8.32
CA TYR A 112 -24.92 -17.02 7.50
C TYR A 112 -23.48 -16.74 7.05
N ILE A 113 -22.51 -16.89 7.96
CA ILE A 113 -21.07 -16.76 7.64
C ILE A 113 -20.67 -17.76 6.55
N GLU A 114 -21.03 -19.04 6.70
CA GLU A 114 -20.75 -20.08 5.70
C GLU A 114 -21.34 -19.77 4.32
N LEU A 115 -22.57 -19.25 4.28
CA LEU A 115 -23.24 -18.88 3.03
C LEU A 115 -22.57 -17.68 2.37
N MET A 116 -22.13 -16.68 3.14
CA MET A 116 -21.43 -15.51 2.61
C MET A 116 -20.04 -15.88 2.10
N GLN A 117 -19.33 -16.75 2.81
CA GLN A 117 -17.98 -17.19 2.44
C GLN A 117 -17.93 -17.88 1.08
N ARG A 118 -18.98 -18.63 0.70
CA ARG A 118 -19.12 -19.26 -0.63
C ARG A 118 -19.09 -18.28 -1.80
N ASN A 119 -19.34 -17.00 -1.56
CA ASN A 119 -19.35 -15.96 -2.58
C ASN A 119 -18.04 -15.17 -2.64
N ILE A 120 -17.01 -15.60 -1.92
CA ILE A 120 -15.72 -14.89 -1.83
C ILE A 120 -14.65 -15.69 -2.55
N VAL A 121 -13.88 -15.00 -3.39
CA VAL A 121 -12.64 -15.51 -3.97
C VAL A 121 -11.47 -14.98 -3.15
N GLY A 122 -10.77 -15.88 -2.47
CA GLY A 122 -9.55 -15.58 -1.73
C GLY A 122 -8.37 -15.48 -2.67
N ILE A 123 -7.54 -14.46 -2.44
CA ILE A 123 -6.32 -14.22 -3.21
C ILE A 123 -5.14 -14.21 -2.22
N GLU A 124 -4.19 -15.12 -2.44
CA GLU A 124 -2.88 -15.09 -1.77
C GLU A 124 -1.82 -14.67 -2.78
N ILE A 125 -0.95 -13.75 -2.36
CA ILE A 125 0.22 -13.35 -3.12
C ILE A 125 1.45 -13.80 -2.35
N ARG A 126 2.15 -14.79 -2.87
CA ARG A 126 3.44 -15.22 -2.30
C ARG A 126 4.53 -14.33 -2.85
N ILE A 127 5.10 -13.51 -1.96
CA ILE A 127 6.07 -12.48 -2.29
C ILE A 127 7.40 -13.11 -2.66
N GLU A 128 7.94 -12.74 -3.82
CA GLU A 128 9.26 -13.15 -4.29
C GLU A 128 10.27 -12.00 -4.22
N LYS A 129 9.80 -10.78 -4.49
CA LYS A 129 10.66 -9.59 -4.51
C LYS A 129 9.90 -8.35 -4.08
N ILE A 130 10.55 -7.52 -3.27
CA ILE A 130 10.06 -6.19 -2.89
C ILE A 130 11.06 -5.15 -3.38
N GLN A 131 10.57 -4.10 -4.03
CA GLN A 131 11.38 -2.94 -4.43
C GLN A 131 10.72 -1.66 -3.94
N GLY A 132 11.51 -0.79 -3.32
CA GLY A 132 11.07 0.54 -2.91
C GLY A 132 11.71 1.62 -3.77
N LYS A 133 10.97 2.70 -4.04
CA LYS A 133 11.51 3.91 -4.66
C LYS A 133 11.15 5.12 -3.82
N PHE A 134 12.14 5.95 -3.55
CA PHE A 134 11.97 7.33 -3.10
C PHE A 134 12.60 8.26 -4.14
N LYS A 135 11.80 9.19 -4.66
CA LYS A 135 12.29 10.38 -5.36
C LYS A 135 11.83 11.57 -4.54
N MET A 136 12.77 12.16 -3.82
CA MET A 136 12.54 13.20 -2.80
C MET A 136 13.59 14.31 -2.92
N SER A 137 14.01 14.61 -4.15
CA SER A 137 15.03 15.64 -4.47
C SER A 137 16.36 15.45 -3.72
N GLN A 138 16.66 14.24 -3.27
CA GLN A 138 17.85 13.94 -2.46
C GLN A 138 19.15 14.19 -3.21
N GLU A 139 19.11 14.14 -4.55
CA GLU A 139 20.22 14.36 -5.48
C GLU A 139 20.55 15.84 -5.74
N MET A 140 19.70 16.77 -5.28
CA MET A 140 19.91 18.21 -5.47
C MET A 140 21.03 18.75 -4.57
N LYS A 141 21.61 19.89 -4.95
CA LYS A 141 22.58 20.60 -4.11
C LYS A 141 21.96 20.93 -2.73
N PRO A 142 22.75 21.02 -1.66
CA PRO A 142 22.23 21.25 -0.31
C PRO A 142 21.29 22.46 -0.20
N GLY A 143 21.63 23.64 -0.77
CA GLY A 143 20.76 24.82 -0.68
C GLY A 143 19.49 24.71 -1.52
N ASP A 144 19.55 24.02 -2.67
CA ASP A 144 18.37 23.71 -3.45
C ASP A 144 17.41 22.79 -2.69
N ARG A 145 17.95 21.73 -2.07
CA ARG A 145 17.18 20.76 -1.29
C ARG A 145 16.58 21.40 -0.04
N GLU A 146 17.33 22.22 0.69
CA GLU A 146 16.85 23.00 1.84
C GLU A 146 15.68 23.91 1.41
N ASN A 147 15.78 24.56 0.26
CA ASN A 147 14.71 25.44 -0.21
C ASN A 147 13.49 24.67 -0.75
N VAL A 148 13.65 23.43 -1.21
CA VAL A 148 12.52 22.51 -1.46
C VAL A 148 11.80 22.19 -0.14
N VAL A 149 12.53 21.85 0.93
CA VAL A 149 11.96 21.60 2.27
C VAL A 149 11.18 22.82 2.75
N VAL A 150 11.81 24.00 2.76
CA VAL A 150 11.16 25.26 3.16
C VAL A 150 9.96 25.59 2.28
N GLY A 151 10.06 25.34 0.98
CA GLY A 151 8.97 25.55 0.03
C GLY A 151 7.72 24.74 0.37
N PHE A 152 7.88 23.45 0.65
CA PHE A 152 6.78 22.57 1.04
C PHE A 152 6.27 22.87 2.46
N ALA A 153 7.14 23.19 3.42
CA ALA A 153 6.72 23.60 4.75
C ALA A 153 5.86 24.88 4.72
N ARG A 154 6.19 25.84 3.85
CA ARG A 154 5.40 27.08 3.67
C ARG A 154 4.08 26.86 2.94
N MET A 155 4.01 25.89 2.04
CA MET A 155 2.75 25.48 1.42
C MET A 155 1.74 25.04 2.50
N GLY A 156 2.25 24.41 3.56
CA GLY A 156 1.47 23.98 4.71
C GLY A 156 0.49 22.86 4.38
N GLY A 157 -0.34 22.51 5.37
CA GLY A 157 -1.29 21.41 5.28
C GLY A 157 -0.60 20.04 5.31
N GLU A 158 -1.41 19.00 5.47
CA GLU A 158 -0.92 17.63 5.69
C GLU A 158 0.10 17.18 4.63
N ASN A 159 -0.18 17.45 3.35
CA ASN A 159 0.70 17.01 2.26
C ASN A 159 2.01 17.82 2.18
N GLY A 160 1.96 19.13 2.39
CA GLY A 160 3.16 19.99 2.38
C GLY A 160 4.12 19.65 3.53
N GLU A 161 3.56 19.44 4.73
CA GLU A 161 4.32 19.04 5.92
C GLU A 161 4.95 17.65 5.75
N ALA A 162 4.20 16.69 5.22
CA ALA A 162 4.69 15.33 4.95
C ALA A 162 5.83 15.32 3.91
N ILE A 163 5.66 16.01 2.77
CA ILE A 163 6.70 16.06 1.73
C ILE A 163 7.94 16.81 2.22
N SER A 164 7.77 17.92 2.93
CA SER A 164 8.88 18.65 3.56
C SER A 164 9.72 17.73 4.45
N THR A 165 9.05 16.96 5.32
CA THR A 165 9.69 16.01 6.23
C THR A 165 10.43 14.91 5.48
N LEU A 166 9.78 14.30 4.48
CA LEU A 166 10.37 13.23 3.68
C LEU A 166 11.59 13.69 2.86
N VAL A 167 11.56 14.90 2.28
CA VAL A 167 12.71 15.48 1.56
C VAL A 167 13.88 15.66 2.53
N LYS A 168 13.63 16.17 3.73
CA LYS A 168 14.66 16.35 4.76
C LYS A 168 15.28 15.02 5.19
N GLU A 169 14.46 14.03 5.53
CA GLU A 169 14.91 12.70 5.94
C GLU A 169 15.70 11.98 4.85
N ARG A 170 15.18 11.98 3.61
CA ARG A 170 15.85 11.32 2.49
C ARG A 170 17.11 12.04 2.05
N GLY A 171 17.16 13.37 2.19
CA GLY A 171 18.37 14.14 2.01
C GLY A 171 19.45 13.76 3.02
N ALA A 172 19.11 13.70 4.31
CA ALA A 172 20.06 13.31 5.36
C ALA A 172 20.59 11.88 5.17
N LEU A 173 19.73 10.93 4.79
CA LEU A 173 20.14 9.56 4.50
C LEU A 173 21.03 9.44 3.25
N ASN A 174 20.88 10.33 2.27
CA ASN A 174 21.70 10.32 1.05
C ASN A 174 23.10 10.89 1.30
N ASP A 175 23.25 11.75 2.29
CA ASP A 175 24.52 12.41 2.61
C ASP A 175 25.37 11.64 3.62
N ALA A 176 24.77 10.66 4.32
CA ALA A 176 25.43 9.77 5.28
C ALA A 176 26.20 8.64 4.59
#